data_AF-A0A0N1BZR6-F1
#
_entry.id   AF-A0A0N1BZR6-F1
#
_cell.length_a   1.000
_cell.length_b   1.000
_cell.length_c   1.000
_cell.angle_alpha   90.00
_cell.angle_beta   90.00
_cell.angle_gamma   90.00
#
_symmetry.space_group_name_H-M   'P 1'
#
loop_
_entity.id
_entity.type
_entity.pdbx_description
1 polymer ?
#
loop_
_entity_poly.entity_id
_entity_poly.type
_entity_poly.pdbx_seq_one_letter_code
_entity_poly.pdbx_strand_id
1 'polypeptide(L)'
;MGDFAGVRIATYRPEDEARVAEAVEMLFCGSDGGAIDIDLKDKLKPAAGQFYRATHCQVHLPENDLVGNYENLRGASCEIQICSMMAHVWNEIEHDIGYKPEGEGPSDAERGLLEALGHLTRAGDAAITRLLAANIARMAVQTGDFADVHDFVARMRPYFPDADLSVNAGLAFDEALALDLVSIDKIRARLGDDALSPAIAAPKIQAFNAYLDEQGLSDLALNPASADLFTIAMLEADVDAIVANHAGGRGKGRPPRIFYLARAYKEFAGKQPATDQVV
;
A
#
# COMPACT_ATOMS: atom_id res chain seq x y z
N MET A 1 -17.54 -7.24 -26.33
CA MET A 1 -17.32 -8.42 -25.49
C MET A 1 -17.78 -8.03 -24.10
N GLY A 2 -18.59 -8.83 -23.43
CA GLY A 2 -18.93 -8.60 -22.03
C GLY A 2 -17.86 -9.22 -21.14
N ASP A 3 -17.72 -8.70 -19.92
CA ASP A 3 -16.76 -9.21 -18.96
C ASP A 3 -17.07 -10.64 -18.54
N PHE A 4 -16.03 -11.46 -18.41
CA PHE A 4 -16.16 -12.79 -17.83
C PHE A 4 -16.42 -12.70 -16.32
N ALA A 5 -15.83 -11.71 -15.65
CA ALA A 5 -15.98 -11.45 -14.22
C ALA A 5 -15.99 -9.94 -13.92
N GLY A 6 -16.65 -9.56 -12.82
CA GLY A 6 -16.65 -8.21 -12.29
C GLY A 6 -16.23 -8.21 -10.82
N VAL A 7 -15.33 -7.30 -10.44
CA VAL A 7 -14.85 -7.11 -9.06
C VAL A 7 -15.10 -5.65 -8.67
N ARG A 8 -15.51 -5.42 -7.42
CA ARG A 8 -15.66 -4.07 -6.86
C ARG A 8 -14.72 -3.89 -5.68
N ILE A 9 -13.90 -2.84 -5.73
CA ILE A 9 -13.00 -2.46 -4.64
C ILE A 9 -13.52 -1.16 -4.06
N ALA A 10 -13.98 -1.22 -2.80
CA ALA A 10 -14.50 -0.07 -2.10
C ALA A 10 -13.45 0.53 -1.15
N THR A 11 -12.98 1.75 -1.40
CA THR A 11 -12.03 2.45 -0.54
C THR A 11 -12.76 3.22 0.57
N TYR A 12 -12.09 3.47 1.71
CA TYR A 12 -12.65 4.37 2.72
C TYR A 12 -12.66 5.83 2.25
N ARG A 13 -11.68 6.21 1.44
CA ARG A 13 -11.42 7.58 1.02
C ARG A 13 -11.25 7.64 -0.50
N PRO A 14 -11.83 8.64 -1.18
CA PRO A 14 -11.59 8.83 -2.60
C PRO A 14 -10.10 9.02 -2.96
N GLU A 15 -9.32 9.62 -2.06
CA GLU A 15 -7.89 9.87 -2.28
C GLU A 15 -7.05 8.58 -2.39
N ASP A 16 -7.56 7.45 -1.90
CA ASP A 16 -6.87 6.15 -2.00
C ASP A 16 -7.19 5.41 -3.31
N GLU A 17 -8.17 5.85 -4.11
CA GLU A 17 -8.60 5.16 -5.34
C GLU A 17 -7.47 5.07 -6.38
N ALA A 18 -6.67 6.13 -6.55
CA ALA A 18 -5.56 6.15 -7.49
C ALA A 18 -4.46 5.15 -7.12
N ARG A 19 -4.14 5.04 -5.81
CA ARG A 19 -3.14 4.07 -5.31
C ARG A 19 -3.61 2.63 -5.51
N VAL A 20 -4.91 2.37 -5.38
CA VAL A 20 -5.48 1.06 -5.69
C VAL A 20 -5.40 0.78 -7.19
N ALA A 21 -5.68 1.77 -8.05
CA ALA A 21 -5.55 1.61 -9.50
C ALA A 21 -4.10 1.32 -9.93
N GLU A 22 -3.12 2.01 -9.35
CA GLU A 22 -1.68 1.71 -9.55
C GLU A 22 -1.33 0.28 -9.11
N ALA A 23 -1.86 -0.17 -7.96
CA ALA A 23 -1.66 -1.56 -7.50
C ALA A 23 -2.28 -2.58 -8.46
N VAL A 24 -3.45 -2.29 -9.03
CA VAL A 24 -4.08 -3.12 -10.06
C VAL A 24 -3.22 -3.15 -11.32
N GLU A 25 -2.69 -2.01 -11.78
CA GLU A 25 -1.80 -1.93 -12.94
C GLU A 25 -0.50 -2.73 -12.75
N MET A 26 0.04 -2.79 -11.53
CA MET A 26 1.23 -3.60 -11.24
C MET A 26 0.97 -5.11 -11.22
N LEU A 27 -0.26 -5.53 -10.92
CA LEU A 27 -0.61 -6.94 -10.74
C LEU A 27 -1.18 -7.60 -12.00
N PHE A 28 -1.74 -6.82 -12.91
CA PHE A 28 -2.45 -7.33 -14.07
C PHE A 28 -1.93 -6.73 -15.38
N CYS A 29 -2.37 -7.29 -16.51
CA CYS A 29 -2.01 -6.80 -17.83
C CYS A 29 -3.25 -6.50 -18.70
N GLY A 30 -3.04 -5.75 -19.77
CA GLY A 30 -4.03 -5.53 -20.82
C GLY A 30 -4.28 -6.79 -21.66
N SER A 31 -5.23 -6.68 -22.61
CA SER A 31 -5.63 -7.80 -23.48
C SER A 31 -4.51 -8.35 -24.39
N ASP A 32 -3.48 -7.54 -24.65
CA ASP A 32 -2.30 -7.89 -25.44
C ASP A 32 -1.06 -8.16 -24.57
N GLY A 33 -1.24 -8.26 -23.25
CA GLY A 33 -0.14 -8.36 -22.28
C GLY A 33 0.54 -7.03 -21.95
N GLY A 34 0.07 -5.92 -22.53
CA GLY A 34 0.57 -4.57 -22.26
C GLY A 34 -0.10 -3.90 -21.06
N ALA A 35 -0.20 -2.57 -21.10
CA ALA A 35 -0.86 -1.78 -20.06
C ALA A 35 -2.36 -2.07 -19.99
N ILE A 36 -2.93 -1.97 -18.79
CA ILE A 36 -4.38 -2.12 -18.58
C ILE A 36 -5.15 -0.91 -19.14
N ASP A 37 -6.41 -1.10 -19.49
CA ASP A 37 -7.30 0.01 -19.85
C ASP A 37 -7.96 0.57 -18.59
N ILE A 38 -7.80 1.88 -18.36
CA ILE A 38 -8.30 2.58 -17.17
C ILE A 38 -9.22 3.72 -17.62
N ASP A 39 -10.47 3.67 -17.18
CA ASP A 39 -11.52 4.63 -17.51
C ASP A 39 -12.08 5.27 -16.23
N LEU A 40 -11.65 6.50 -15.96
CA LEU A 40 -12.12 7.28 -14.82
C LEU A 40 -13.50 7.89 -15.10
N LYS A 41 -14.50 7.48 -14.32
CA LYS A 41 -15.84 8.06 -14.30
C LYS A 41 -16.02 8.93 -13.06
N ASP A 42 -16.14 10.25 -13.23
CA ASP A 42 -16.68 11.17 -12.21
C ASP A 42 -17.75 12.05 -12.85
N LYS A 43 -18.98 11.53 -12.89
CA LYS A 43 -20.14 12.27 -13.42
C LYS A 43 -20.72 13.11 -12.30
N LEU A 44 -20.59 14.43 -12.41
CA LEU A 44 -21.23 15.39 -11.51
C LEU A 44 -22.10 16.38 -12.29
N LYS A 45 -23.38 16.04 -12.42
CA LYS A 45 -24.42 16.94 -12.94
C LYS A 45 -25.68 16.81 -12.08
N PRO A 46 -25.76 17.51 -10.94
CA PRO A 46 -26.87 17.39 -9.99
C PRO A 46 -28.24 17.61 -10.63
N ALA A 47 -28.37 18.63 -11.49
CA ALA A 47 -29.61 18.92 -12.22
C ALA A 47 -30.06 17.80 -13.18
N ALA A 48 -29.15 16.88 -13.54
CA ALA A 48 -29.44 15.70 -14.34
C ALA A 48 -29.43 14.40 -13.50
N GLY A 49 -29.36 14.50 -12.16
CA GLY A 49 -29.29 13.37 -11.25
C GLY A 49 -28.00 12.55 -11.37
N GLN A 50 -26.92 13.10 -11.92
CA GLN A 50 -25.69 12.35 -12.15
C GLN A 50 -24.67 12.58 -11.03
N PHE A 51 -24.38 11.52 -10.28
CA PHE A 51 -23.35 11.50 -9.22
C PHE A 51 -22.42 10.27 -9.31
N TYR A 52 -22.51 9.51 -10.40
CA TYR A 52 -21.77 8.26 -10.60
C TYR A 52 -20.27 8.48 -10.50
N ARG A 53 -19.60 7.67 -9.68
CA ARG A 53 -18.16 7.74 -9.47
C ARG A 53 -17.53 6.35 -9.38
N ALA A 54 -16.62 6.04 -10.29
CA ALA A 54 -15.76 4.87 -10.23
C ALA A 54 -14.59 4.98 -11.22
N THR A 55 -13.47 4.36 -10.92
CA THR A 55 -12.41 4.04 -11.87
C THR A 55 -12.63 2.61 -12.35
N HIS A 56 -12.83 2.44 -13.65
CA HIS A 56 -12.99 1.13 -14.28
C HIS A 56 -11.65 0.68 -14.83
N CYS A 57 -11.21 -0.52 -14.46
CA CYS A 57 -9.99 -1.13 -14.94
C CYS A 57 -10.34 -2.43 -15.66
N GLN A 58 -10.08 -2.50 -16.96
CA GLN A 58 -10.20 -3.75 -17.71
C GLN A 58 -8.87 -4.51 -17.66
N VAL A 59 -8.90 -5.71 -17.05
CA VAL A 59 -7.69 -6.46 -16.75
C VAL A 59 -7.72 -7.91 -17.25
N HIS A 60 -6.54 -8.46 -17.45
CA HIS A 60 -6.26 -9.88 -17.75
C HIS A 60 -5.15 -10.39 -16.83
N LEU A 61 -5.10 -11.71 -16.66
CA LEU A 61 -3.98 -12.35 -15.94
C LEU A 61 -2.71 -12.35 -16.80
N PRO A 62 -1.55 -11.99 -16.23
CA PRO A 62 -0.25 -12.14 -16.89
C PRO A 62 0.05 -13.60 -17.27
N GLU A 63 0.86 -13.79 -18.31
CA GLU A 63 1.24 -15.11 -18.81
C GLU A 63 1.84 -16.03 -17.72
N ASN A 64 2.64 -15.45 -16.82
CA ASN A 64 3.31 -16.19 -15.74
C ASN A 64 2.34 -16.70 -14.66
N ASP A 65 1.14 -16.10 -14.56
CA ASP A 65 0.10 -16.49 -13.60
C ASP A 65 -0.88 -17.52 -14.19
N LEU A 66 -0.88 -17.68 -15.52
CA LEU A 66 -1.68 -18.65 -16.26
C LEU A 66 -1.03 -20.05 -16.24
N VAL A 67 -0.86 -20.62 -15.05
CA VAL A 67 -0.24 -21.94 -14.85
C VAL A 67 -1.21 -22.96 -14.23
N GLY A 68 -1.13 -24.21 -14.68
CA GLY A 68 -1.91 -25.31 -14.12
C GLY A 68 -3.42 -25.09 -14.31
N ASN A 69 -4.18 -25.04 -13.21
CA ASN A 69 -5.63 -24.87 -13.28
C ASN A 69 -6.07 -23.49 -13.78
N TYR A 70 -5.19 -22.50 -13.85
CA TYR A 70 -5.52 -21.14 -14.32
C TYR A 70 -5.33 -20.95 -15.83
N GLU A 71 -4.77 -21.93 -16.54
CA GLU A 71 -4.60 -21.86 -18.00
C GLU A 71 -5.92 -21.65 -18.75
N ASN A 72 -7.04 -22.11 -18.19
CA ASN A 72 -8.38 -21.93 -18.74
C ASN A 72 -8.91 -20.49 -18.66
N LEU A 73 -8.26 -19.62 -17.87
CA LEU A 73 -8.60 -18.19 -17.76
C LEU A 73 -7.88 -17.33 -18.80
N ARG A 74 -7.06 -17.94 -19.65
CA ARG A 74 -6.33 -17.26 -20.71
C ARG A 74 -7.29 -16.50 -21.64
N GLY A 75 -7.06 -15.20 -21.77
CA GLY A 75 -7.90 -14.31 -22.57
C GLY A 75 -9.26 -13.97 -21.96
N ALA A 76 -9.56 -14.43 -20.74
CA ALA A 76 -10.72 -13.98 -19.99
C ALA A 76 -10.47 -12.57 -19.44
N SER A 77 -11.41 -11.66 -19.69
CA SER A 77 -11.36 -10.30 -19.17
C SER A 77 -12.11 -10.18 -17.84
N CYS A 78 -11.57 -9.38 -16.94
CA CYS A 78 -12.25 -8.97 -15.71
C CYS A 78 -12.35 -7.46 -15.69
N GLU A 79 -13.53 -6.92 -15.32
CA GLU A 79 -13.68 -5.51 -15.00
C GLU A 79 -13.51 -5.33 -13.48
N ILE A 80 -12.58 -4.46 -13.09
CA ILE A 80 -12.40 -4.05 -11.69
C ILE A 80 -12.90 -2.62 -11.57
N GLN A 81 -13.91 -2.40 -10.73
CA GLN A 81 -14.47 -1.08 -10.44
C GLN A 81 -13.97 -0.61 -9.06
N ILE A 82 -13.24 0.50 -9.04
CA ILE A 82 -12.66 1.09 -7.83
C ILE A 82 -13.44 2.37 -7.51
N CYS A 83 -13.99 2.48 -6.30
CA CYS A 83 -14.66 3.70 -5.84
C CYS A 83 -14.69 3.76 -4.31
N SER A 84 -14.96 4.91 -3.71
CA SER A 84 -15.21 4.97 -2.27
C SER A 84 -16.45 4.19 -1.87
N MET A 85 -16.52 3.71 -0.61
CA MET A 85 -17.72 3.04 -0.09
C MET A 85 -18.98 3.90 -0.23
N MET A 86 -18.89 5.22 -0.08
CA MET A 86 -20.04 6.10 -0.26
C MET A 86 -20.43 6.24 -1.74
N ALA A 87 -19.46 6.32 -2.65
CA ALA A 87 -19.73 6.29 -4.08
C ALA A 87 -20.38 4.96 -4.52
N HIS A 88 -19.87 3.84 -3.99
CA HIS A 88 -20.44 2.52 -4.24
C HIS A 88 -21.92 2.44 -3.87
N VAL A 89 -22.30 2.95 -2.68
CA VAL A 89 -23.71 3.00 -2.26
C VAL A 89 -24.58 3.75 -3.26
N TRP A 90 -24.13 4.90 -3.78
CA TRP A 90 -24.91 5.63 -4.78
C TRP A 90 -24.99 4.86 -6.10
N ASN A 91 -23.87 4.33 -6.58
CA ASN A 91 -23.78 3.61 -7.86
C ASN A 91 -24.73 2.39 -7.89
N GLU A 92 -24.77 1.58 -6.83
CA GLU A 92 -25.67 0.41 -6.79
C GLU A 92 -27.14 0.82 -6.75
N ILE A 93 -27.49 1.81 -5.92
CA ILE A 93 -28.88 2.25 -5.79
C ILE A 93 -29.38 2.91 -7.09
N GLU A 94 -28.56 3.74 -7.74
CA GLU A 94 -28.91 4.32 -9.02
C GLU A 94 -29.01 3.26 -10.12
N HIS A 95 -28.08 2.29 -10.15
CA HIS A 95 -28.15 1.18 -11.08
C HIS A 95 -29.45 0.39 -10.91
N ASP A 96 -29.80 -0.01 -9.69
CA ASP A 96 -30.99 -0.84 -9.44
C ASP A 96 -32.31 -0.10 -9.69
N ILE A 97 -32.36 1.20 -9.39
CA ILE A 97 -33.56 2.03 -9.62
C ILE A 97 -33.66 2.44 -11.11
N GLY A 98 -32.53 2.77 -11.74
CA GLY A 98 -32.43 3.19 -13.12
C GLY A 98 -32.58 2.05 -14.13
N TYR A 99 -32.18 0.84 -13.77
CA TYR A 99 -32.27 -0.35 -14.60
C TYR A 99 -33.60 -1.08 -14.39
N LYS A 100 -34.65 -0.66 -15.10
CA LYS A 100 -35.88 -1.45 -15.30
C LYS A 100 -36.01 -1.81 -16.79
N PRO A 101 -35.82 -3.09 -17.17
CA PRO A 101 -35.86 -3.50 -18.59
C PRO A 101 -37.21 -3.24 -19.28
N GLU A 102 -38.28 -3.04 -18.51
CA GLU A 102 -39.66 -2.91 -19.00
C GLU A 102 -40.31 -1.54 -18.67
N GLY A 103 -39.58 -0.55 -18.14
CA GLY A 103 -40.15 0.70 -17.58
C GLY A 103 -39.67 2.02 -18.19
N GLU A 104 -40.38 3.12 -17.87
CA GLU A 104 -40.11 4.52 -18.30
C GLU A 104 -38.98 5.23 -17.50
N GLY A 105 -38.05 4.47 -16.89
CA GLY A 105 -37.02 5.00 -16.00
C GLY A 105 -37.55 5.43 -14.62
N PRO A 106 -36.74 6.13 -13.80
CA PRO A 106 -37.14 6.57 -12.46
C PRO A 106 -38.16 7.72 -12.52
N SER A 107 -39.14 7.67 -11.61
CA SER A 107 -40.09 8.74 -11.35
C SER A 107 -39.40 10.01 -10.82
N ASP A 108 -40.10 11.15 -10.87
CA ASP A 108 -39.54 12.42 -10.38
C ASP A 108 -39.21 12.37 -8.87
N ALA A 109 -39.99 11.63 -8.08
CA ALA A 109 -39.71 11.42 -6.67
C ALA A 109 -38.44 10.58 -6.47
N GLU A 110 -38.29 9.47 -7.20
CA GLU A 110 -37.06 8.65 -7.18
C GLU A 110 -35.85 9.46 -7.63
N ARG A 111 -35.98 10.29 -8.68
CA ARG A 111 -34.90 11.17 -9.16
C ARG A 111 -34.46 12.18 -8.08
N GLY A 112 -35.42 12.82 -7.40
CA GLY A 112 -35.11 13.74 -6.31
C GLY A 112 -34.43 13.06 -5.12
N LEU A 113 -34.82 11.82 -4.80
CA LEU A 113 -34.18 11.02 -3.74
C LEU A 113 -32.78 10.54 -4.14
N LEU A 114 -32.57 10.15 -5.39
CA LEU A 114 -31.24 9.81 -5.94
C LEU A 114 -30.31 11.03 -5.93
N GLU A 115 -30.82 12.22 -6.25
CA GLU A 115 -30.06 13.47 -6.13
C GLU A 115 -29.66 13.76 -4.68
N ALA A 116 -30.61 13.65 -3.74
CA ALA A 116 -30.32 13.82 -2.32
C ALA A 116 -29.27 12.81 -1.81
N LEU A 117 -29.37 11.54 -2.21
CA LEU A 117 -28.39 10.51 -1.91
C LEU A 117 -27.01 10.84 -2.52
N GLY A 118 -26.98 11.38 -3.74
CA GLY A 118 -25.76 11.82 -4.40
C GLY A 118 -25.01 12.90 -3.62
N HIS A 119 -25.75 13.87 -3.06
CA HIS A 119 -25.18 14.88 -2.18
C HIS A 119 -24.69 14.30 -0.85
N LEU A 120 -25.49 13.43 -0.23
CA LEU A 120 -25.13 12.79 1.06
C LEU A 120 -23.88 11.92 0.95
N THR A 121 -23.72 11.17 -0.16
CA THR A 121 -22.57 10.30 -0.35
C THR A 121 -21.27 11.10 -0.52
N ARG A 122 -21.29 12.19 -1.29
CA ARG A 122 -20.13 13.10 -1.41
C ARG A 122 -19.80 13.81 -0.08
N ALA A 123 -20.82 14.22 0.67
CA ALA A 123 -20.62 14.81 2.01
C ALA A 123 -20.05 13.78 2.99
N GLY A 124 -20.50 12.52 2.91
CA GLY A 124 -19.99 11.42 3.70
C GLY A 124 -18.51 11.11 3.41
N ASP A 125 -18.10 11.10 2.14
CA ASP A 125 -16.67 10.96 1.78
C ASP A 125 -15.83 12.03 2.48
N ALA A 126 -16.22 13.30 2.38
CA ALA A 126 -15.50 14.40 3.02
C ALA A 126 -15.46 14.27 4.56
N ALA A 127 -16.53 13.77 5.17
CA ALA A 127 -16.59 13.52 6.62
C ALA A 127 -15.65 12.37 7.03
N ILE A 128 -15.64 11.26 6.29
CA ILE A 128 -14.77 10.11 6.53
C ILE A 128 -13.29 10.51 6.38
N THR A 129 -12.92 11.21 5.31
CA THR A 129 -11.54 11.68 5.10
C THR A 129 -11.07 12.56 6.27
N ARG A 130 -11.91 13.48 6.75
CA ARG A 130 -11.58 14.33 7.91
C ARG A 130 -11.49 13.56 9.22
N LEU A 131 -12.38 12.60 9.44
CA LEU A 131 -12.37 11.77 10.65
C LEU A 131 -11.11 10.92 10.73
N LEU A 132 -10.70 10.31 9.61
CA LEU A 132 -9.48 9.53 9.52
C LEU A 132 -8.24 10.40 9.74
N ALA A 133 -8.20 11.60 9.15
CA ALA A 133 -7.10 12.55 9.39
C ALA A 133 -7.01 12.98 10.87
N ALA A 134 -8.14 13.25 11.53
CA ALA A 134 -8.18 13.58 12.95
C ALA A 134 -7.72 12.40 13.83
N ASN A 135 -8.08 11.17 13.46
CA ASN A 135 -7.61 9.98 14.16
C ASN A 135 -6.09 9.81 14.05
N ILE A 136 -5.53 9.94 12.84
CA ILE A 136 -4.09 9.89 12.61
C ILE A 136 -3.36 10.96 13.42
N ALA A 137 -3.86 12.20 13.42
CA ALA A 137 -3.28 13.30 14.19
C ALA A 137 -3.26 13.00 15.70
N ARG A 138 -4.32 12.38 16.23
CA ARG A 138 -4.37 11.94 17.63
C ARG A 138 -3.34 10.85 17.94
N MET A 139 -3.17 9.87 17.03
CA MET A 139 -2.18 8.80 17.19
C MET A 139 -0.74 9.31 17.13
N ALA A 140 -0.44 10.27 16.26
CA ALA A 140 0.90 10.85 16.13
C ALA A 140 1.42 11.54 17.40
N VAL A 141 0.52 11.98 18.30
CA VAL A 141 0.87 12.62 19.57
C VAL A 141 0.96 11.61 20.73
N GLN A 142 0.61 10.33 20.51
CA GLN A 142 0.79 9.30 21.53
C GLN A 142 2.27 9.10 21.85
N THR A 143 2.56 8.92 23.13
CA THR A 143 3.91 8.65 23.66
C THR A 143 3.96 7.26 24.28
N GLY A 144 5.16 6.75 24.52
CA GLY A 144 5.38 5.39 25.01
C GLY A 144 5.50 4.37 23.88
N ASP A 145 5.24 3.11 24.20
CA ASP A 145 5.44 2.00 23.27
C ASP A 145 4.40 2.00 22.15
N PHE A 146 4.78 1.51 20.97
CA PHE A 146 3.89 1.36 19.82
C PHE A 146 2.83 0.29 20.13
N ALA A 147 1.56 0.63 19.97
CA ALA A 147 0.47 -0.30 20.24
C ALA A 147 0.37 -1.41 19.18
N ASP A 148 0.54 -1.05 17.91
CA ASP A 148 0.48 -1.92 16.75
C ASP A 148 1.23 -1.29 15.55
N VAL A 149 1.21 -1.96 14.39
CA VAL A 149 1.86 -1.47 13.16
C VAL A 149 1.27 -0.15 12.66
N HIS A 150 -0.02 0.13 12.90
CA HIS A 150 -0.65 1.38 12.48
C HIS A 150 -0.19 2.55 13.37
N ASP A 151 -0.05 2.32 14.67
CA ASP A 151 0.54 3.29 15.61
C ASP A 151 2.00 3.56 15.28
N PHE A 152 2.78 2.52 14.99
CA PHE A 152 4.16 2.64 14.48
C PHE A 152 4.22 3.52 13.24
N VAL A 153 3.43 3.22 12.20
CA VAL A 153 3.40 4.02 10.97
C VAL A 153 2.97 5.46 11.24
N ALA A 154 1.94 5.68 12.07
CA ALA A 154 1.44 7.02 12.37
C ALA A 154 2.49 7.88 13.09
N ARG A 155 3.22 7.31 14.04
CA ARG A 155 4.23 8.02 14.86
C ARG A 155 5.59 8.15 14.17
N MET A 156 5.90 7.28 13.20
CA MET A 156 7.10 7.40 12.36
C MET A 156 6.92 8.41 11.22
N ARG A 157 5.70 8.64 10.74
CA ARG A 157 5.39 9.54 9.61
C ARG A 157 6.00 10.95 9.69
N PRO A 158 6.03 11.65 10.85
CA PRO A 158 6.66 12.96 10.94
C PRO A 158 8.16 12.97 10.58
N TYR A 159 8.84 11.82 10.72
CA TYR A 159 10.26 11.66 10.41
C TYR A 159 10.51 11.26 8.94
N PHE A 160 9.52 10.66 8.28
CA PHE A 160 9.58 10.22 6.88
C PHE A 160 8.39 10.78 6.08
N PRO A 161 8.29 12.11 5.90
CA PRO A 161 7.08 12.75 5.37
C PRO A 161 6.75 12.38 3.92
N ASP A 162 7.77 12.14 3.10
CA ASP A 162 7.63 11.84 1.67
C ASP A 162 7.54 10.32 1.37
N ALA A 163 7.68 9.48 2.40
CA ALA A 163 7.65 8.02 2.26
C ALA A 163 6.24 7.45 2.50
N ASP A 164 5.85 6.47 1.69
CA ASP A 164 4.71 5.62 1.97
C ASP A 164 5.10 4.53 2.97
N LEU A 165 5.12 4.91 4.26
CA LEU A 165 5.44 3.99 5.35
C LEU A 165 4.47 2.81 5.50
N SER A 166 3.37 2.76 4.76
CA SER A 166 2.50 1.56 4.75
C SER A 166 3.13 0.40 3.97
N VAL A 167 3.99 0.70 2.99
CA VAL A 167 4.76 -0.30 2.25
C VAL A 167 5.88 -0.85 3.15
N ASN A 168 5.95 -2.18 3.27
CA ASN A 168 6.89 -2.92 4.12
C ASN A 168 6.79 -2.62 5.63
N ALA A 169 5.71 -1.97 6.08
CA ALA A 169 5.49 -1.59 7.48
C ALA A 169 5.55 -2.77 8.45
N GLY A 170 4.92 -3.89 8.09
CA GLY A 170 4.86 -5.08 8.95
C GLY A 170 6.24 -5.64 9.26
N LEU A 171 7.09 -5.77 8.23
CA LEU A 171 8.46 -6.25 8.40
C LEU A 171 9.28 -5.29 9.28
N ALA A 172 9.18 -3.98 9.04
CA ALA A 172 9.89 -2.98 9.84
C ALA A 172 9.40 -2.97 11.31
N PHE A 173 8.09 -3.09 11.53
CA PHE A 173 7.51 -3.10 12.86
C PHE A 173 7.86 -4.37 13.65
N ASP A 174 7.72 -5.55 13.04
CA ASP A 174 8.04 -6.82 13.68
C ASP A 174 9.51 -6.89 14.11
N GLU A 175 10.42 -6.37 13.27
CA GLU A 175 11.83 -6.30 13.62
C GLU A 175 12.11 -5.25 14.70
N ALA A 176 11.44 -4.09 14.67
CA ALA A 176 11.54 -3.10 15.73
C ALA A 176 11.11 -3.67 17.09
N LEU A 177 10.03 -4.46 17.13
CA LEU A 177 9.61 -5.20 18.34
C LEU A 177 10.70 -6.17 18.81
N ALA A 178 11.28 -6.96 17.89
CA ALA A 178 12.31 -7.94 18.21
C ALA A 178 13.60 -7.29 18.79
N LEU A 179 13.90 -6.05 18.40
CA LEU A 179 15.06 -5.28 18.84
C LEU A 179 14.78 -4.37 20.07
N ASP A 180 13.57 -4.42 20.63
CA ASP A 180 13.07 -3.50 21.67
C ASP A 180 13.10 -2.02 21.26
N LEU A 181 12.97 -1.74 19.96
CA LEU A 181 12.83 -0.41 19.36
C LEU A 181 11.37 0.03 19.34
N VAL A 182 10.67 -0.18 20.45
CA VAL A 182 9.21 -0.08 20.53
C VAL A 182 8.69 1.34 20.75
N SER A 183 9.53 2.37 20.77
CA SER A 183 9.09 3.76 20.86
C SER A 183 10.10 4.70 20.22
N ILE A 184 9.67 5.92 19.85
CA ILE A 184 10.57 6.95 19.34
C ILE A 184 11.72 7.24 20.31
N ASP A 185 11.45 7.25 21.62
CA ASP A 185 12.46 7.51 22.64
C ASP A 185 13.49 6.37 22.72
N LYS A 186 13.05 5.11 22.65
CA LYS A 186 13.96 3.95 22.60
C LYS A 186 14.77 3.91 21.31
N ILE A 187 14.15 4.25 20.17
CA ILE A 187 14.84 4.36 18.88
C ILE A 187 15.96 5.38 18.96
N ARG A 188 15.67 6.61 19.43
CA ARG A 188 16.67 7.66 19.59
C ARG A 188 17.77 7.29 20.57
N ALA A 189 17.40 6.69 21.70
CA ALA A 189 18.36 6.33 22.73
C ALA A 189 19.36 5.26 22.25
N ARG A 190 18.92 4.33 21.38
CA ARG A 190 19.75 3.22 20.91
C ARG A 190 20.43 3.47 19.56
N LEU A 191 19.70 4.02 18.60
CA LEU A 191 20.15 4.20 17.21
C LEU A 191 20.56 5.65 16.88
N GLY A 192 20.25 6.61 17.75
CA GLY A 192 20.44 8.03 17.49
C GLY A 192 19.36 8.64 16.58
N ASP A 193 19.41 9.96 16.41
CA ASP A 193 18.44 10.69 15.56
C ASP A 193 18.63 10.41 14.06
N ASP A 194 19.84 10.01 13.65
CA ASP A 194 20.16 9.70 12.25
C ASP A 194 19.36 8.51 11.69
N ALA A 195 18.95 7.58 12.57
CA ALA A 195 18.10 6.45 12.20
C ALA A 195 16.69 6.88 11.74
N LEU A 196 16.28 8.11 12.05
CA LEU A 196 15.00 8.70 11.66
C LEU A 196 15.16 9.73 10.52
N SER A 197 16.29 9.69 9.79
CA SER A 197 16.59 10.66 8.72
C SER A 197 16.52 10.01 7.33
N PRO A 198 15.53 10.38 6.48
CA PRO A 198 15.45 9.92 5.10
C PRO A 198 16.71 10.27 4.29
N ALA A 199 17.33 11.42 4.58
CA ALA A 199 18.53 11.90 3.88
C ALA A 199 19.76 11.01 4.15
N ILE A 200 19.78 10.29 5.28
CA ILE A 200 20.85 9.35 5.63
C ILE A 200 20.49 7.95 5.15
N ALA A 201 19.23 7.54 5.33
CA ALA A 201 18.75 6.20 4.96
C ALA A 201 18.74 5.97 3.44
N ALA A 202 18.29 6.94 2.63
CA ALA A 202 18.13 6.74 1.19
C ALA A 202 19.46 6.45 0.45
N PRO A 203 20.57 7.18 0.69
CA PRO A 203 21.88 6.83 0.11
C PRO A 203 22.37 5.45 0.53
N LYS A 204 22.11 5.04 1.79
CA LYS A 204 22.48 3.70 2.29
C LYS A 204 21.69 2.60 1.57
N ILE A 205 20.39 2.81 1.36
CA ILE A 205 19.55 1.91 0.55
C ILE A 205 20.09 1.81 -0.87
N GLN A 206 20.43 2.92 -1.51
CA GLN A 206 20.97 2.92 -2.88
C GLN A 206 22.27 2.11 -2.97
N ALA A 207 23.21 2.34 -2.05
CA ALA A 207 24.47 1.61 -2.02
C ALA A 207 24.26 0.10 -1.77
N PHE A 208 23.34 -0.25 -0.87
CA PHE A 208 23.04 -1.64 -0.57
C PHE A 208 22.30 -2.34 -1.72
N ASN A 209 21.34 -1.69 -2.36
CA ASN A 209 20.64 -2.22 -3.53
C ASN A 209 21.57 -2.45 -4.71
N ALA A 210 22.52 -1.53 -4.97
CA ALA A 210 23.54 -1.73 -6.01
C ALA A 210 24.38 -2.99 -5.74
N TYR A 211 24.76 -3.23 -4.48
CA TYR A 211 25.42 -4.47 -4.10
C TYR A 211 24.53 -5.71 -4.32
N LEU A 212 23.24 -5.64 -3.97
CA LEU A 212 22.30 -6.75 -4.20
C LEU A 212 22.20 -7.08 -5.69
N ASP A 213 22.12 -6.08 -6.56
CA ASP A 213 22.09 -6.27 -8.01
C ASP A 213 23.37 -6.94 -8.52
N GLU A 214 24.55 -6.51 -8.06
CA GLU A 214 25.83 -7.15 -8.41
C GLU A 214 25.92 -8.62 -7.97
N GLN A 215 25.23 -9.00 -6.89
CA GLN A 215 25.17 -10.38 -6.41
C GLN A 215 24.01 -11.19 -7.03
N GLY A 216 23.20 -10.61 -7.91
CA GLY A 216 22.02 -11.26 -8.47
C GLY A 216 20.89 -11.51 -7.45
N LEU A 217 20.80 -10.64 -6.44
CA LEU A 217 19.84 -10.70 -5.33
C LEU A 217 18.83 -9.54 -5.37
N SER A 218 18.51 -9.00 -6.55
CA SER A 218 17.61 -7.85 -6.75
C SER A 218 16.22 -8.04 -6.14
N ASP A 219 15.74 -9.27 -6.00
CA ASP A 219 14.47 -9.59 -5.32
C ASP A 219 14.44 -9.17 -3.84
N LEU A 220 15.62 -8.93 -3.24
CA LEU A 220 15.75 -8.43 -1.87
C LEU A 220 15.82 -6.90 -1.79
N ALA A 221 15.81 -6.17 -2.90
CA ALA A 221 15.99 -4.72 -2.89
C ALA A 221 15.02 -4.00 -1.92
N LEU A 222 15.56 -3.00 -1.23
CA LEU A 222 14.81 -2.14 -0.32
C LEU A 222 14.18 -0.97 -1.10
N ASN A 223 12.96 -0.58 -0.74
CA ASN A 223 12.27 0.54 -1.38
C ASN A 223 12.55 1.86 -0.63
N PRO A 224 13.30 2.82 -1.21
CA PRO A 224 13.67 4.07 -0.54
C PRO A 224 12.50 5.05 -0.33
N ALA A 225 11.30 4.74 -0.83
CA ALA A 225 10.08 5.50 -0.60
C ALA A 225 9.14 4.81 0.40
N SER A 226 9.63 3.87 1.22
CA SER A 226 8.82 3.03 2.10
C SER A 226 9.34 2.95 3.54
N ALA A 227 8.74 2.08 4.38
CA ALA A 227 9.26 1.76 5.71
C ALA A 227 10.68 1.16 5.70
N ASP A 228 11.20 0.75 4.55
CA ASP A 228 12.57 0.28 4.42
C ASP A 228 13.62 1.35 4.77
N LEU A 229 13.24 2.63 4.76
CA LEU A 229 14.06 3.73 5.29
C LEU A 229 14.43 3.53 6.78
N PHE A 230 13.57 2.87 7.56
CA PHE A 230 13.90 2.49 8.93
C PHE A 230 14.55 1.10 9.00
N THR A 231 14.14 0.17 8.13
CA THR A 231 14.75 -1.17 8.03
C THR A 231 16.27 -1.10 7.82
N ILE A 232 16.75 -0.19 6.96
CA ILE A 232 18.19 -0.03 6.71
C ILE A 232 18.95 0.42 7.97
N ALA A 233 18.34 1.24 8.84
CA ALA A 233 18.96 1.68 10.08
C ALA A 233 19.06 0.55 11.11
N MET A 234 18.02 -0.31 11.20
CA MET A 234 18.06 -1.51 12.05
C MET A 234 19.09 -2.52 11.55
N LEU A 235 19.20 -2.71 10.23
CA LEU A 235 20.22 -3.55 9.62
C LEU A 235 21.63 -3.04 9.98
N GLU A 236 21.89 -1.74 9.84
CA GLU A 236 23.19 -1.18 10.15
C GLU A 236 23.61 -1.36 11.62
N ALA A 237 22.69 -1.13 12.55
CA ALA A 237 22.99 -1.16 13.97
C ALA A 237 23.02 -2.56 14.59
N ASP A 238 22.13 -3.46 14.13
CA ASP A 238 21.83 -4.71 14.82
C ASP A 238 21.87 -5.95 13.89
N VAL A 239 22.59 -5.89 12.75
CA VAL A 239 22.66 -7.00 11.76
C VAL A 239 22.90 -8.38 12.38
N ASP A 240 23.80 -8.48 13.36
CA ASP A 240 24.14 -9.75 14.02
C ASP A 240 22.99 -10.27 14.87
N ALA A 241 22.28 -9.38 15.56
CA ALA A 241 21.11 -9.73 16.34
C ALA A 241 19.97 -10.19 15.42
N ILE A 242 19.74 -9.50 14.30
CA ILE A 242 18.71 -9.87 13.31
C ILE A 242 19.00 -11.26 12.71
N VAL A 243 20.24 -11.54 12.33
CA VAL A 243 20.64 -12.87 11.83
C VAL A 243 20.44 -13.94 12.91
N ALA A 244 20.80 -13.67 14.17
CA ALA A 244 20.65 -14.62 15.26
C ALA A 244 19.18 -14.91 15.62
N ASN A 245 18.34 -13.88 15.66
CA ASN A 245 16.92 -13.97 15.99
C ASN A 245 16.15 -14.85 15.01
N HIS A 246 16.51 -14.77 13.72
CA HIS A 246 15.79 -15.42 12.63
C HIS A 246 16.53 -16.62 12.02
N ALA A 247 17.63 -17.07 12.63
CA ALA A 247 18.38 -18.23 12.17
C ALA A 247 17.48 -19.48 12.10
N GLY A 248 17.41 -20.07 10.90
CA GLY A 248 16.70 -21.33 10.68
C GLY A 248 17.29 -22.49 11.49
N GLY A 249 16.46 -23.48 11.81
CA GLY A 249 16.88 -24.65 12.59
C GLY A 249 15.85 -25.78 12.51
N ARG A 250 16.19 -26.98 12.99
CA ARG A 250 15.25 -28.11 12.99
C ARG A 250 13.96 -27.72 13.73
N GLY A 251 12.82 -27.79 13.02
CA GLY A 251 11.50 -27.46 13.55
C GLY A 251 11.11 -25.98 13.46
N LYS A 252 12.02 -25.09 13.02
CA LYS A 252 11.69 -23.71 12.67
C LYS A 252 11.49 -23.67 11.16
N GLY A 253 10.38 -23.09 10.70
CA GLY A 253 10.04 -22.99 9.27
C GLY A 253 11.08 -22.23 8.44
N ARG A 254 10.75 -21.93 7.18
CA ARG A 254 11.62 -21.12 6.32
C ARG A 254 11.87 -19.75 6.98
N PRO A 255 13.12 -19.27 7.06
CA PRO A 255 13.42 -17.94 7.60
C PRO A 255 12.68 -16.81 6.85
N PRO A 256 12.29 -15.73 7.54
CA PRO A 256 11.62 -14.58 6.92
C PRO A 256 12.57 -13.78 6.01
N ARG A 257 12.01 -12.89 5.18
CA ARG A 257 12.78 -12.02 4.26
C ARG A 257 13.89 -11.23 4.97
N ILE A 258 13.60 -10.71 6.17
CA ILE A 258 14.55 -9.91 6.96
C ILE A 258 15.84 -10.67 7.32
N PHE A 259 15.77 -12.00 7.45
CA PHE A 259 16.96 -12.84 7.66
C PHE A 259 17.91 -12.81 6.46
N TYR A 260 17.36 -12.95 5.24
CA TYR A 260 18.15 -12.93 4.02
C TYR A 260 18.73 -11.54 3.75
N LEU A 261 17.95 -10.49 4.01
CA LEU A 261 18.40 -9.10 4.01
C LEU A 261 19.58 -8.89 4.94
N ALA A 262 19.48 -9.31 6.20
CA ALA A 262 20.53 -9.15 7.19
C ALA A 262 21.82 -9.90 6.83
N ARG A 263 21.70 -11.11 6.27
CA ARG A 263 22.87 -11.84 5.76
C ARG A 263 23.58 -11.10 4.62
N ALA A 264 22.82 -10.63 3.63
CA ALA A 264 23.39 -9.87 2.52
C ALA A 264 24.00 -8.54 3.01
N TYR A 265 23.34 -7.86 3.95
CA TYR A 265 23.84 -6.61 4.54
C TYR A 265 25.14 -6.83 5.31
N LYS A 266 25.27 -7.94 6.05
CA LYS A 266 26.51 -8.30 6.75
C LYS A 266 27.70 -8.48 5.79
N GLU A 267 27.47 -9.10 4.64
CA GLU A 267 28.48 -9.26 3.60
C GLU A 267 28.82 -7.92 2.92
N PHE A 268 27.83 -7.06 2.70
CA PHE A 268 28.00 -5.71 2.19
C PHE A 268 28.85 -4.84 3.14
N ALA A 269 28.52 -4.82 4.44
CA ALA A 269 29.26 -4.07 5.45
C ALA A 269 30.71 -4.54 5.58
N GLY A 270 30.97 -5.85 5.45
CA GLY A 270 32.33 -6.41 5.46
C GLY A 270 33.19 -6.05 4.24
N LYS A 271 32.59 -5.55 3.16
CA LYS A 271 33.29 -5.13 1.92
C LYS A 271 33.52 -3.62 1.83
N GLN A 272 32.86 -2.81 2.68
CA GLN A 272 33.13 -1.37 2.73
C GLN A 272 34.46 -1.10 3.44
N PRO A 273 35.33 -0.21 2.92
CA PRO A 273 36.50 0.23 3.67
C PRO A 273 36.02 0.91 4.96
N ALA A 274 36.64 0.57 6.10
CA ALA A 274 36.35 1.21 7.38
C ALA A 274 36.58 2.73 7.23
N THR A 275 35.51 3.50 7.13
CA THR A 275 35.61 4.96 7.17
C THR A 275 35.92 5.33 8.61
N ASP A 276 37.11 5.91 8.83
CA ASP A 276 37.66 6.30 10.11
C ASP A 276 36.65 7.03 11.01
N GLN A 277 36.53 6.56 12.25
CA GLN A 277 36.15 7.41 13.37
C GLN A 277 37.23 8.50 13.50
N VAL A 278 36.91 9.71 13.07
CA VAL A 278 37.72 10.89 13.40
C VAL A 278 37.13 11.53 14.66
N VAL A 279 38.00 11.58 15.66
CA VAL A 279 37.91 12.18 17.01
C VAL A 279 37.32 13.59 17.01
#